data_AF-A0A0J9T1W4-F1
#
_entry.id   AF-A0A0J9T1W4-F1
#
_cell.length_a   1.000
_cell.length_b   1.000
_cell.length_c   1.000
_cell.angle_alpha   90.00
_cell.angle_beta   90.00
_cell.angle_gamma   90.00
#
_symmetry.space_group_name_H-M   'P 1'
#
loop_
_entity.id
_entity.type
_entity.pdbx_description
1 polymer ?
#
loop_
_entity_poly.entity_id
_entity_poly.type
_entity_poly.pdbx_seq_one_letter_code
_entity_poly.pdbx_strand_id
1 'polypeptide(L)'
;VFYLCFQYPFLETYWDMYKNFDKPVDDDKYEGEFDVLCNQIVTTSNGGLPSHKYICKKLMRNLGVYYLEAKFYELNHDQCKFIYNWIYDLMNKNKITYNVIHKCFDMYDEHMNGIKNFIKRCYHFPSYNIYEPIKITLLDIFDNYTPTIKEKLMNQHESISTTCQKYICECVKIYDDMHQNYCLKKEEGNEKQKNTCSRLESFKKTY
;
A
#
# COMPACT_ATOMS: atom_id res chain seq x y z
N VAL A 1 12.19 -0.77 -1.27
CA VAL A 1 11.48 0.27 -0.50
C VAL A 1 12.33 0.88 0.61
N PHE A 2 12.92 0.11 1.54
CA PHE A 2 13.84 0.71 2.53
C PHE A 2 15.03 1.49 1.91
N TYR A 3 15.59 1.01 0.80
CA TYR A 3 16.64 1.73 0.05
C TYR A 3 16.19 3.05 -0.58
N LEU A 4 14.91 3.19 -0.92
CA LEU A 4 14.36 4.41 -1.54
C LEU A 4 14.31 5.58 -0.54
N CYS A 5 14.25 5.29 0.76
CA CYS A 5 14.30 6.30 1.81
C CYS A 5 15.58 7.14 1.79
N PHE A 6 16.72 6.54 1.41
CA PHE A 6 17.99 7.24 1.28
C PHE A 6 18.10 8.04 -0.03
N GLN A 7 17.41 7.58 -1.07
CA GLN A 7 17.42 8.23 -2.39
C GLN A 7 16.48 9.44 -2.43
N TYR A 8 15.36 9.37 -1.70
CA TYR A 8 14.30 10.38 -1.67
C TYR A 8 13.96 10.82 -0.24
N PRO A 9 14.89 11.52 0.44
CA PRO A 9 14.71 11.94 1.83
C PRO A 9 13.56 12.94 2.00
N PHE A 10 13.20 13.68 0.95
CA PHE A 10 12.08 14.63 0.97
C PHE A 10 10.70 13.97 1.15
N LEU A 11 10.61 12.64 1.04
CA LEU A 11 9.43 11.82 1.32
C LEU A 11 9.44 11.24 2.75
N GLU A 12 10.15 11.87 3.69
CA GLU A 12 10.30 11.40 5.08
C GLU A 12 8.99 10.94 5.74
N THR A 13 7.90 11.69 5.54
CA THR A 13 6.59 11.38 6.11
C THR A 13 6.03 10.05 5.60
N TYR A 14 6.22 9.73 4.32
CA TYR A 14 5.88 8.43 3.75
C TYR A 14 6.70 7.31 4.40
N TRP A 15 8.01 7.53 4.53
CA TRP A 15 8.93 6.55 5.11
C TRP A 15 8.60 6.28 6.57
N ASP A 16 8.21 7.30 7.33
CA ASP A 16 7.83 7.15 8.72
C ASP A 16 6.49 6.43 8.87
N MET A 17 5.52 6.66 7.98
CA MET A 17 4.29 5.85 7.92
C MET A 17 4.61 4.39 7.63
N TYR A 18 5.48 4.11 6.65
CA TYR A 18 5.88 2.74 6.31
C TYR A 18 6.56 2.04 7.51
N LYS A 19 7.49 2.72 8.19
CA LYS A 19 8.14 2.20 9.41
C LYS A 19 7.11 1.93 10.51
N ASN A 20 6.12 2.80 10.68
CA ASN A 20 5.06 2.62 11.66
C ASN A 20 4.21 1.38 11.35
N PHE A 21 3.89 1.12 10.08
CA PHE A 21 3.19 -0.10 9.70
C PHE A 21 3.99 -1.36 10.02
N ASP A 22 5.31 -1.28 9.95
CA ASP A 22 6.21 -2.39 10.23
C ASP A 22 6.61 -2.55 11.71
N LYS A 23 6.12 -1.71 12.62
CA LYS A 23 6.34 -1.90 14.05
C LYS A 23 5.81 -3.26 14.52
N PRO A 24 6.44 -3.91 15.50
CA PRO A 24 5.87 -5.09 16.14
C PRO A 24 4.51 -4.78 16.76
N VAL A 25 3.72 -5.83 17.00
CA VAL A 25 2.44 -5.75 17.70
C VAL A 25 2.60 -6.18 19.16
N ASP A 26 3.83 -6.55 19.54
CA ASP A 26 4.21 -6.81 20.92
C ASP A 26 3.93 -5.52 21.73
N ASP A 27 3.29 -5.67 22.88
CA ASP A 27 2.80 -4.57 23.75
C ASP A 27 1.56 -3.80 23.24
N ASP A 28 0.94 -4.22 22.14
CA ASP A 28 -0.37 -3.68 21.75
C ASP A 28 -1.47 -4.16 22.71
N LYS A 29 -2.42 -3.27 23.04
CA LYS A 29 -3.56 -3.60 23.90
C LYS A 29 -4.35 -4.81 23.41
N TYR A 30 -4.44 -5.01 22.09
CA TYR A 30 -5.21 -6.07 21.44
C TYR A 30 -4.33 -7.20 20.90
N GLU A 31 -3.09 -7.33 21.38
CA GLU A 31 -2.14 -8.32 20.87
C GLU A 31 -2.71 -9.75 20.89
N GLY A 32 -3.38 -10.13 21.99
CA GLY A 32 -3.97 -11.45 22.14
C GLY A 32 -5.11 -11.71 21.15
N GLU A 33 -5.97 -10.73 20.92
CA GLU A 33 -7.07 -10.78 19.96
C GLU A 33 -6.54 -10.87 18.53
N PHE A 34 -5.50 -10.09 18.19
CA PHE A 34 -4.83 -10.21 16.90
C PHE A 34 -4.20 -11.60 16.72
N ASP A 35 -3.63 -12.18 17.78
CA ASP A 35 -3.05 -13.53 17.72
C ASP A 35 -4.10 -14.58 17.35
N VAL A 36 -5.23 -14.56 18.05
CA VAL A 36 -6.36 -15.49 17.82
C VAL A 36 -6.93 -15.30 16.41
N LEU A 37 -7.25 -14.06 16.03
CA LEU A 37 -7.81 -13.74 14.71
C LEU A 37 -6.86 -14.18 13.59
N CYS A 38 -5.58 -13.85 13.70
CA CYS A 38 -4.62 -14.16 12.66
C CYS A 38 -4.27 -15.66 12.60
N ASN A 39 -4.31 -16.39 13.70
CA ASN A 39 -4.23 -17.85 13.66
C ASN A 39 -5.36 -18.44 12.82
N GLN A 40 -6.59 -17.95 13.01
CA GLN A 40 -7.76 -18.40 12.25
C GLN A 40 -7.63 -18.03 10.76
N ILE A 41 -7.28 -16.78 10.44
CA ILE A 41 -7.08 -16.31 9.07
C ILE A 41 -6.04 -17.17 8.35
N VAL A 42 -4.88 -17.35 8.95
CA VAL A 42 -3.76 -18.09 8.36
C VAL A 42 -4.12 -19.56 8.13
N THR A 43 -4.76 -20.20 9.11
CA THR A 43 -5.20 -21.60 9.00
C THR A 43 -6.22 -21.79 7.89
N THR A 44 -7.24 -20.93 7.83
CA THR A 44 -8.32 -21.03 6.83
C THR A 44 -7.90 -20.63 5.42
N SER A 45 -6.81 -19.89 5.27
CA SER A 45 -6.30 -19.41 3.98
C SER A 45 -5.18 -20.28 3.39
N ASN A 46 -4.91 -21.46 3.99
CA ASN A 46 -3.72 -22.29 3.69
C ASN A 46 -2.41 -21.50 3.79
N GLY A 47 -2.33 -20.57 4.75
CA GLY A 47 -1.14 -19.80 5.02
C GLY A 47 -0.10 -20.63 5.77
N GLY A 48 0.85 -21.24 5.06
CA GLY A 48 1.87 -22.08 5.69
C GLY A 48 3.11 -21.34 6.22
N LEU A 49 3.33 -20.09 5.84
CA LEU A 49 4.56 -19.37 6.20
C LEU A 49 4.47 -18.77 7.61
N PRO A 50 5.51 -18.93 8.46
CA PRO A 50 5.56 -18.30 9.77
C PRO A 50 5.36 -16.77 9.72
N SER A 51 5.82 -16.12 8.65
CA SER A 51 5.66 -14.68 8.43
C SER A 51 4.20 -14.23 8.26
N HIS A 52 3.31 -15.11 7.80
CA HIS A 52 1.92 -14.74 7.51
C HIS A 52 1.18 -14.26 8.75
N LYS A 53 1.36 -14.97 9.88
CA LYS A 53 0.71 -14.60 11.14
C LYS A 53 1.17 -13.22 11.62
N TYR A 54 2.48 -12.97 11.59
CA TYR A 54 3.05 -11.70 12.03
C TYR A 54 2.62 -10.53 11.13
N ILE A 55 2.60 -10.72 9.82
CA ILE A 55 2.12 -9.70 8.88
C ILE A 55 0.62 -9.48 9.04
N CYS A 56 -0.17 -10.53 9.25
CA CYS A 56 -1.59 -10.40 9.56
C CYS A 56 -1.81 -9.56 10.82
N LYS A 57 -1.09 -9.82 11.92
CA LYS A 57 -1.23 -9.04 13.18
C LYS A 57 -0.99 -7.55 12.89
N LYS A 58 0.10 -7.22 12.18
CA LYS A 58 0.41 -5.85 11.78
C LYS A 58 -0.68 -5.22 10.92
N LEU A 59 -1.20 -5.97 9.95
CA LEU A 59 -2.27 -5.49 9.07
C LEU A 59 -3.56 -5.20 9.84
N MET A 60 -3.99 -6.11 10.71
CA MET A 60 -5.20 -5.91 11.55
C MET A 60 -5.06 -4.69 12.45
N ARG A 61 -3.89 -4.49 13.05
CA ARG A 61 -3.56 -3.29 13.82
C ARG A 61 -3.61 -2.03 12.95
N ASN A 62 -2.96 -2.03 11.79
CA ASN A 62 -2.93 -0.87 10.89
C ASN A 62 -4.31 -0.53 10.30
N LEU A 63 -5.19 -1.52 10.19
CA LEU A 63 -6.58 -1.35 9.80
C LEU A 63 -7.49 -0.89 10.96
N GLY A 64 -6.96 -0.85 12.19
CA GLY A 64 -7.72 -0.44 13.37
C GLY A 64 -8.76 -1.46 13.83
N VAL A 65 -8.58 -2.74 13.53
CA VAL A 65 -9.48 -3.81 14.02
C VAL A 65 -9.40 -3.87 15.55
N TYR A 66 -10.55 -4.04 16.22
CA TYR A 66 -10.76 -4.04 17.68
C TYR A 66 -10.67 -2.67 18.40
N TYR A 67 -10.07 -1.65 17.77
CA TYR A 67 -10.07 -0.32 18.37
C TYR A 67 -11.48 0.29 18.36
N LEU A 68 -11.85 0.90 19.48
CA LEU A 68 -13.16 1.55 19.65
C LEU A 68 -13.12 3.06 19.40
N GLU A 69 -11.93 3.68 19.43
CA GLU A 69 -11.80 5.10 19.17
C GLU A 69 -11.64 5.36 17.66
N ALA A 70 -12.52 6.21 17.13
CA ALA A 70 -12.61 6.55 15.71
C ALA A 70 -11.25 6.89 15.06
N LYS A 71 -10.38 7.62 15.76
CA LYS A 71 -9.06 8.01 15.25
C LYS A 71 -8.15 6.85 14.83
N PHE A 72 -8.41 5.62 15.30
CA PHE A 72 -7.60 4.44 14.98
C PHE A 72 -8.18 3.60 13.83
N TYR A 73 -9.50 3.60 13.64
CA TYR A 73 -10.16 2.77 12.63
C TYR A 73 -10.76 3.56 11.47
N GLU A 74 -10.93 4.88 11.62
CA GLU A 74 -11.36 5.76 10.55
C GLU A 74 -10.18 6.07 9.63
N LEU A 75 -10.12 5.36 8.51
CA LEU A 75 -9.06 5.49 7.51
C LEU A 75 -9.58 6.29 6.31
N ASN A 76 -8.80 7.27 5.88
CA ASN A 76 -9.05 8.00 4.65
C ASN A 76 -8.44 7.29 3.44
N HIS A 77 -8.80 7.76 2.25
CA HIS A 77 -8.37 7.17 0.98
C HIS A 77 -6.84 7.09 0.83
N ASP A 78 -6.11 8.11 1.27
CA ASP A 78 -4.65 8.16 1.14
C ASP A 78 -3.96 7.19 2.10
N GLN A 79 -4.47 7.07 3.34
CA GLN A 79 -4.03 6.07 4.30
C GLN A 79 -4.21 4.65 3.75
N CYS A 80 -5.34 4.38 3.09
CA CYS A 80 -5.59 3.10 2.45
C CYS A 80 -4.62 2.83 1.30
N LYS A 81 -4.32 3.81 0.44
CA LYS A 81 -3.27 3.67 -0.59
C LYS A 81 -1.92 3.29 0.02
N PHE A 82 -1.54 3.87 1.16
CA PHE A 82 -0.29 3.51 1.83
C PHE A 82 -0.30 2.08 2.38
N ILE A 83 -1.40 1.63 2.97
CA ILE A 83 -1.56 0.24 3.42
C ILE A 83 -1.45 -0.71 2.22
N TYR A 84 -2.11 -0.40 1.10
CA TYR A 84 -2.06 -1.22 -0.11
C TYR A 84 -0.65 -1.33 -0.66
N ASN A 85 0.07 -0.22 -0.75
CA ASN A 85 1.48 -0.19 -1.17
C ASN A 85 2.38 -1.04 -0.25
N TRP A 86 2.19 -0.95 1.06
CA TRP A 86 2.91 -1.78 2.03
C TRP A 86 2.61 -3.28 1.84
N ILE A 87 1.34 -3.65 1.64
CA ILE A 87 0.97 -5.04 1.33
C ILE A 87 1.62 -5.50 0.02
N TYR A 88 1.59 -4.67 -1.02
CA TYR A 88 2.14 -5.02 -2.33
C TYR A 88 3.63 -5.34 -2.28
N ASP A 89 4.39 -4.57 -1.50
CA ASP A 89 5.81 -4.83 -1.26
C ASP A 89 6.06 -6.17 -0.57
N LEU A 90 5.22 -6.54 0.39
CA LEU A 90 5.35 -7.79 1.12
C LEU A 90 5.05 -8.99 0.22
N MET A 91 4.00 -8.86 -0.60
CA MET A 91 3.64 -9.88 -1.59
C MET A 91 4.74 -10.05 -2.65
N ASN A 92 5.32 -8.95 -3.15
CA ASN A 92 6.40 -9.04 -4.15
C ASN A 92 7.67 -9.70 -3.60
N LYS A 93 7.90 -9.58 -2.28
CA LYS A 93 8.99 -10.27 -1.57
C LYS A 93 8.63 -11.69 -1.16
N ASN A 94 7.49 -12.22 -1.61
CA ASN A 94 6.94 -13.53 -1.25
C ASN A 94 6.82 -13.73 0.28
N LYS A 95 6.61 -12.65 1.04
CA LYS A 95 6.47 -12.70 2.51
C LYS A 95 5.05 -13.02 2.96
N ILE A 96 4.07 -12.74 2.11
CA ILE A 96 2.65 -13.03 2.32
C ILE A 96 1.95 -13.37 1.02
N THR A 97 0.93 -14.23 1.08
CA THR A 97 0.12 -14.61 -0.08
C THR A 97 -1.16 -13.79 -0.18
N TYR A 98 -1.71 -13.72 -1.40
CA TYR A 98 -2.99 -13.05 -1.64
C TYR A 98 -4.11 -13.61 -0.78
N ASN A 99 -4.22 -14.93 -0.64
CA ASN A 99 -5.31 -15.57 0.11
C ASN A 99 -5.38 -15.09 1.57
N VAL A 100 -4.21 -14.94 2.22
CA VAL A 100 -4.16 -14.43 3.60
C VAL A 100 -4.61 -12.97 3.65
N ILE A 101 -4.15 -12.13 2.73
CA ILE A 101 -4.58 -10.72 2.65
C ILE A 101 -6.08 -10.61 2.36
N HIS A 102 -6.60 -11.37 1.39
CA HIS A 102 -8.02 -11.40 1.08
C HIS A 102 -8.83 -11.70 2.33
N LYS A 103 -8.46 -12.76 3.05
CA LYS A 103 -9.16 -13.15 4.27
C LYS A 103 -9.00 -12.14 5.40
N CYS A 104 -7.87 -11.44 5.50
CA CYS A 104 -7.71 -10.28 6.37
C CYS A 104 -8.75 -9.19 6.06
N PHE A 105 -8.97 -8.86 4.79
CA PHE A 105 -9.96 -7.86 4.39
C PHE A 105 -11.40 -8.34 4.60
N ASP A 106 -11.69 -9.63 4.42
CA ASP A 106 -13.01 -10.20 4.77
C ASP A 106 -13.32 -9.96 6.27
N MET A 107 -12.38 -10.32 7.15
CA MET A 107 -12.54 -10.14 8.61
C MET A 107 -12.62 -8.66 9.01
N TYR A 108 -11.80 -7.82 8.37
CA TYR A 108 -11.87 -6.36 8.54
C TYR A 108 -13.23 -5.82 8.13
N ASP A 109 -13.76 -6.30 7.01
CA ASP A 109 -15.02 -5.82 6.46
C ASP A 109 -16.20 -6.18 7.35
N GLU A 110 -16.21 -7.40 7.89
CA GLU A 110 -17.16 -7.84 8.92
C GLU A 110 -17.10 -6.94 10.17
N HIS A 111 -15.89 -6.65 10.66
CA HIS A 111 -15.69 -5.76 11.83
C HIS A 111 -16.24 -4.35 11.56
N MET A 112 -15.88 -3.75 10.43
CA MET A 112 -16.29 -2.40 10.05
C MET A 112 -17.81 -2.29 9.84
N ASN A 113 -18.44 -3.35 9.33
CA ASN A 113 -19.90 -3.43 9.23
C ASN A 113 -20.55 -3.49 10.63
N GLY A 114 -19.96 -4.23 11.56
CA GLY A 114 -20.43 -4.32 12.95
C GLY A 114 -20.46 -2.95 13.66
N ILE A 115 -19.44 -2.12 13.44
CA ILE A 115 -19.37 -0.76 14.00
C ILE A 115 -20.04 0.31 13.13
N LYS A 116 -20.70 -0.09 12.02
CA LYS A 116 -21.41 0.78 11.08
C LYS A 116 -20.55 1.89 10.47
N ASN A 117 -19.25 1.66 10.28
CA ASN A 117 -18.36 2.58 9.57
C ASN A 117 -18.36 2.23 8.07
N PHE A 118 -19.17 2.97 7.30
CA PHE A 118 -19.34 2.74 5.85
C PHE A 118 -18.71 3.83 4.97
N ILE A 119 -17.87 4.71 5.53
CA ILE A 119 -17.30 5.82 4.75
C ILE A 119 -15.80 5.91 4.97
N LYS A 120 -15.32 5.82 6.21
CA LYS A 120 -13.92 6.04 6.55
C LYS A 120 -13.21 4.72 6.79
N ARG A 121 -13.06 3.93 5.73
CA ARG A 121 -12.41 2.61 5.78
C ARG A 121 -11.73 2.25 4.47
N CYS A 122 -10.84 1.28 4.55
CA CYS A 122 -10.15 0.75 3.38
C CYS A 122 -10.99 -0.32 2.69
N TYR A 123 -11.70 0.10 1.65
CA TYR A 123 -12.49 -0.83 0.86
C TYR A 123 -11.62 -1.70 -0.02
N HIS A 124 -11.87 -3.02 0.05
CA HIS A 124 -11.50 -4.01 -0.95
C HIS A 124 -10.04 -3.88 -1.42
N PHE A 125 -9.13 -4.64 -0.80
CA PHE A 125 -7.79 -4.79 -1.34
C PHE A 125 -7.88 -5.37 -2.77
N PRO A 126 -7.49 -4.60 -3.81
CA PRO A 126 -7.58 -5.09 -5.17
C PRO A 126 -6.76 -6.37 -5.28
N SER A 127 -7.35 -7.43 -5.85
CA SER A 127 -6.58 -8.64 -6.12
C SER A 127 -5.35 -8.27 -6.94
N TYR A 128 -4.24 -8.95 -6.63
CA TYR A 128 -2.89 -8.72 -7.15
C TYR A 128 -2.80 -9.01 -8.65
N ASN A 129 -3.53 -8.24 -9.42
CA ASN A 129 -3.59 -8.33 -10.85
C ASN A 129 -3.04 -7.03 -11.41
N ILE A 130 -1.84 -6.64 -10.99
CA ILE A 130 -1.07 -5.58 -11.66
C ILE A 130 0.36 -6.04 -11.94
N TYR A 131 0.95 -5.58 -13.04
CA TYR A 131 2.36 -5.79 -13.33
C TYR A 131 3.23 -4.82 -12.54
N GLU A 132 4.41 -5.29 -12.12
CA GLU A 132 5.44 -4.49 -11.44
C GLU A 132 4.91 -3.57 -10.32
N PRO A 133 4.25 -4.11 -9.28
CA PRO A 133 3.54 -3.31 -8.28
C PRO A 133 4.43 -2.31 -7.54
N ILE A 134 5.73 -2.58 -7.35
CA ILE A 134 6.68 -1.62 -6.75
C ILE A 134 6.79 -0.34 -7.60
N LYS A 135 6.85 -0.49 -8.93
CA LYS A 135 6.89 0.64 -9.86
C LYS A 135 5.60 1.46 -9.78
N ILE A 136 4.45 0.77 -9.71
CA ILE A 136 3.16 1.43 -9.52
C ILE A 136 3.10 2.16 -8.17
N THR A 137 3.62 1.57 -7.08
CA THR A 137 3.70 2.21 -5.77
C THR A 137 4.49 3.52 -5.82
N LEU A 138 5.57 3.61 -6.62
CA LEU A 138 6.29 4.86 -6.82
C LEU A 138 5.42 5.93 -7.49
N LEU A 139 4.61 5.55 -8.49
CA LEU A 139 3.65 6.48 -9.11
C LEU A 139 2.55 6.91 -8.12
N ASP A 140 2.07 6.00 -7.27
CA ASP A 140 1.07 6.31 -6.24
C ASP A 140 1.62 7.27 -5.16
N ILE A 141 2.90 7.11 -4.79
CA ILE A 141 3.57 8.04 -3.87
C ILE A 141 3.69 9.42 -4.54
N PHE A 142 4.04 9.47 -5.82
CA PHE A 142 4.06 10.73 -6.56
C PHE A 142 2.69 11.42 -6.51
N ASP A 143 1.62 10.68 -6.78
CA ASP A 143 0.25 11.20 -6.75
C ASP A 143 -0.11 11.76 -5.36
N ASN A 144 0.06 10.95 -4.31
CA ASN A 144 -0.28 11.32 -2.94
C ASN A 144 0.55 12.49 -2.38
N TYR A 145 1.81 12.60 -2.80
CA TYR A 145 2.74 13.64 -2.32
C TYR A 145 2.95 14.77 -3.32
N THR A 146 2.09 14.90 -4.34
CA THR A 146 2.18 15.99 -5.33
C THR A 146 2.30 17.39 -4.69
N PRO A 147 1.54 17.76 -3.65
CA PRO A 147 1.71 19.05 -2.98
C PRO A 147 3.12 19.24 -2.42
N THR A 148 3.66 18.22 -1.73
CA THR A 148 5.02 18.23 -1.18
C THR A 148 6.06 18.29 -2.30
N ILE A 149 5.89 17.51 -3.37
CA ILE A 149 6.79 17.51 -4.53
C ILE A 149 6.85 18.89 -5.16
N LYS A 150 5.70 19.55 -5.37
CA LYS A 150 5.62 20.93 -5.91
C LYS A 150 6.35 21.92 -5.02
N GLU A 151 6.14 21.87 -3.71
CA GLU A 151 6.85 22.73 -2.75
C GLU A 151 8.37 22.51 -2.81
N LYS A 152 8.82 21.24 -2.82
CA LYS A 152 10.25 20.89 -2.83
C LYS A 152 10.93 21.21 -4.15
N LEU A 153 10.22 21.16 -5.28
CA LEU A 153 10.72 21.63 -6.57
C LEU A 153 11.02 23.13 -6.57
N MET A 154 10.19 23.93 -5.89
CA MET A 154 10.36 25.38 -5.78
C MET A 154 11.39 25.79 -4.70
N ASN A 155 11.99 24.81 -4.01
CA ASN A 155 12.95 25.07 -2.94
C ASN A 155 14.27 25.60 -3.50
N GLN A 156 14.82 26.64 -2.86
CA GLN A 156 16.09 27.26 -3.26
C GLN A 156 17.31 26.40 -2.91
N HIS A 157 17.17 25.41 -2.03
CA HIS A 157 18.22 24.43 -1.75
C HIS A 157 18.36 23.44 -2.90
N GLU A 158 19.42 23.60 -3.70
CA GLU A 158 19.70 22.82 -4.92
C GLU A 158 19.71 21.31 -4.68
N SER A 159 20.18 20.83 -3.53
CA SER A 159 20.21 19.39 -3.23
C SER A 159 18.81 18.77 -3.11
N ILE A 160 17.86 19.50 -2.50
CA ILE A 160 16.47 19.08 -2.34
C ILE A 160 15.75 19.16 -3.69
N SER A 161 15.90 20.27 -4.42
CA SER A 161 15.25 20.43 -5.73
C SER A 161 15.79 19.43 -6.76
N THR A 162 17.10 19.14 -6.75
CA THR A 162 17.72 18.14 -7.63
C THR A 162 17.26 16.71 -7.32
N THR A 163 17.19 16.33 -6.03
CA THR A 163 16.69 14.98 -5.66
C THR A 163 15.20 14.83 -5.99
N CYS A 164 14.41 15.89 -5.82
CA CYS A 164 13.03 15.93 -6.26
C CYS A 164 12.91 15.77 -7.79
N GLN A 165 13.66 16.55 -8.59
CA GLN A 165 13.66 16.42 -10.05
C GLN A 165 14.03 15.00 -10.52
N LYS A 166 15.03 14.37 -9.88
CA LYS A 166 15.41 12.98 -10.17
C LYS A 166 14.25 12.01 -9.93
N TYR A 167 13.52 12.17 -8.83
CA TYR A 167 12.34 11.38 -8.53
C TYR A 167 11.26 11.51 -9.62
N ILE A 168 10.98 12.74 -10.05
CA ILE A 168 9.99 13.00 -11.11
C ILE A 168 10.42 12.33 -12.42
N CYS A 169 11.69 12.47 -12.82
CA CYS A 169 12.21 11.81 -14.00
C CYS A 169 12.13 10.28 -13.90
N GLU A 170 12.32 9.71 -12.71
CA GLU A 170 12.13 8.26 -12.50
C GLU A 170 10.65 7.86 -12.65
N CYS A 171 9.71 8.63 -12.09
CA CYS A 171 8.28 8.37 -12.27
C CYS A 171 7.87 8.41 -13.75
N VAL A 172 8.35 9.39 -14.53
CA VAL A 172 8.07 9.47 -15.98
C VAL A 172 8.62 8.24 -16.71
N LYS A 173 9.88 7.86 -16.44
CA LYS A 173 10.49 6.66 -17.04
C LYS A 173 9.72 5.39 -16.68
N ILE A 174 9.33 5.24 -15.42
CA ILE A 174 8.51 4.12 -14.96
C ILE A 174 7.19 4.06 -15.74
N TYR A 175 6.49 5.19 -15.84
CA TYR A 175 5.23 5.26 -16.57
C TYR A 175 5.42 4.84 -18.03
N ASP A 176 6.41 5.41 -18.72
CA ASP A 176 6.69 5.12 -20.12
C ASP A 176 7.03 3.63 -20.32
N ASP A 177 7.98 3.11 -19.55
CA ASP A 177 8.39 1.70 -19.63
C ASP A 177 7.21 0.75 -19.40
N MET A 178 6.41 1.00 -18.36
CA MET A 178 5.26 0.15 -18.05
C MET A 178 4.16 0.25 -19.10
N HIS A 179 3.87 1.45 -19.60
CA HIS A 179 2.88 1.64 -20.66
C HIS A 179 3.31 0.93 -21.95
N GLN A 180 4.58 1.04 -22.34
CA GLN A 180 5.15 0.35 -23.50
C GLN A 180 5.06 -1.17 -23.37
N ASN A 181 5.47 -1.71 -22.23
CA ASN A 181 5.54 -3.15 -22.00
C ASN A 181 4.17 -3.79 -21.80
N TYR A 182 3.24 -3.09 -21.15
CA TYR A 182 1.98 -3.70 -20.70
C TYR A 182 0.73 -3.13 -21.38
N CYS A 183 0.73 -1.93 -21.95
CA CYS A 183 -0.52 -1.27 -22.36
C CYS A 183 -0.70 -1.04 -23.85
N LEU A 184 0.36 -1.17 -24.65
CA LEU A 184 0.26 -0.97 -26.10
C LEU A 184 -0.59 -2.02 -26.83
N LYS A 185 -0.54 -3.27 -26.38
CA LYS A 185 -1.28 -4.38 -26.98
C LYS A 185 -2.32 -4.86 -26.00
N LYS A 186 -3.60 -4.65 -26.31
CA LYS A 186 -4.69 -5.18 -25.49
C LYS A 186 -4.79 -6.69 -25.71
N GLU A 187 -4.60 -7.45 -24.64
CA GLU A 187 -4.91 -8.86 -24.57
C GLU A 187 -6.32 -8.99 -23.98
N GLU A 188 -7.25 -9.45 -24.80
CA GLU A 188 -8.64 -9.63 -24.38
C GLU A 188 -8.71 -10.64 -23.21
N GLY A 189 -9.43 -10.27 -22.16
CA GLY A 189 -9.54 -11.09 -20.94
C GLY A 189 -8.36 -11.03 -19.98
N ASN A 190 -7.26 -10.30 -20.30
CA ASN A 190 -6.15 -10.13 -19.37
C ASN A 190 -6.48 -9.06 -18.30
N GLU A 191 -7.10 -9.49 -17.21
CA GLU A 191 -7.45 -8.60 -16.09
C GLU A 191 -6.22 -7.95 -15.44
N LYS A 192 -5.06 -8.64 -15.44
CA LYS A 192 -3.79 -8.08 -14.93
C LYS A 192 -3.38 -6.82 -15.67
N GLN A 193 -3.44 -6.95 -17.00
CA GLN A 193 -3.14 -5.87 -17.91
C GLN A 193 -4.15 -4.74 -17.76
N LYS A 194 -5.45 -5.07 -17.77
CA LYS A 194 -6.53 -4.09 -17.64
C LYS A 194 -6.37 -3.23 -16.39
N ASN A 195 -6.10 -3.86 -15.24
CA ASN A 195 -5.92 -3.16 -13.97
C ASN A 195 -4.65 -2.31 -13.99
N THR A 196 -3.52 -2.85 -14.50
CA THR A 196 -2.26 -2.08 -14.63
C THR A 196 -2.46 -0.83 -15.47
N CYS A 197 -3.04 -0.99 -16.67
CA CYS A 197 -3.23 0.10 -17.61
C CYS A 197 -4.25 1.11 -17.13
N SER A 198 -5.31 0.69 -16.42
CA SER A 198 -6.25 1.61 -15.78
C SER A 198 -5.56 2.55 -14.81
N ARG A 199 -4.61 2.04 -13.99
CA ARG A 199 -3.84 2.88 -13.06
C ARG A 199 -2.91 3.85 -13.81
N LEU A 200 -2.22 3.38 -14.83
CA LEU A 200 -1.32 4.22 -15.65
C LEU A 200 -2.10 5.33 -16.39
N GLU A 201 -3.25 5.01 -16.97
CA GLU A 201 -4.12 6.02 -17.60
C GLU A 201 -4.63 7.06 -16.60
N SER A 202 -4.99 6.64 -15.38
CA SER A 202 -5.36 7.57 -14.32
C SER A 202 -4.21 8.51 -13.95
N PHE A 203 -2.98 7.99 -13.89
CA PHE A 203 -1.77 8.78 -13.64
C PHE A 203 -1.55 9.81 -14.76
N LYS A 204 -1.50 9.36 -16.02
CA LYS A 204 -1.34 10.21 -17.22
C LYS A 204 -2.41 11.29 -17.35
N LYS A 205 -3.66 10.99 -16.97
CA LYS A 205 -4.74 11.98 -17.03
C LYS A 205 -4.53 13.10 -16.02
N THR A 206 -3.84 12.83 -14.92
CA THR A 206 -3.64 13.77 -13.83
C THR A 206 -2.42 14.67 -14.03
N TYR A 207 -1.38 14.17 -14.72
CA TYR A 207 -0.06 14.80 -14.86
C TYR A 207 0.41 14.86 -16.31
#